data_AF-A0ECH8-F1
#
_entry.id   AF-A0ECH8-F1
#
_cell.length_a   1.000
_cell.length_b   1.000
_cell.length_c   1.000
_cell.angle_alpha   90.00
_cell.angle_beta   90.00
_cell.angle_gamma   90.00
#
_symmetry.space_group_name_H-M   'P 1'
#
loop_
_entity.id
_entity.type
_entity.pdbx_description
1 polymer ?
#
loop_
_entity_poly.entity_id
_entity_poly.type
_entity_poly.pdbx_seq_one_letter_code
_entity_poly.pdbx_strand_id
1 'polypeptide(L)'
;MQQVTTEYVRSLNGITQDFLCPVNANIYNIQFLKFRIRDMDSGQTLFEVERDQDEEPIGKIINQTQQENLPPEYQDEARRIKYHFGPQFFELKTVGAQLILLSRESASQEFHNY
;
A
#
# COMPACT_ATOMS: atom_id res chain seq x y z
N MET A 1 -19.38 -9.77 9.61
CA MET A 1 -17.97 -9.68 9.20
C MET A 1 -17.14 -9.56 10.46
N GLN A 2 -16.07 -10.35 10.59
CA GLN A 2 -15.15 -10.25 11.72
C GLN A 2 -14.42 -8.90 11.65
N GLN A 3 -14.34 -8.18 12.76
CA GLN A 3 -13.63 -6.90 12.81
C GLN A 3 -12.13 -7.15 12.61
N VAL A 4 -11.52 -6.51 11.62
CA VAL A 4 -10.07 -6.59 11.40
C VAL A 4 -9.39 -5.68 12.42
N THR A 5 -8.66 -6.28 13.35
CA THR A 5 -7.94 -5.61 14.45
C THR A 5 -6.44 -5.90 14.37
N THR A 6 -5.62 -5.12 15.07
CA THR A 6 -4.16 -5.32 15.12
C THR A 6 -3.78 -6.70 15.68
N GLU A 7 -4.49 -7.17 16.71
CA GLU A 7 -4.30 -8.45 17.38
C GLU A 7 -4.60 -9.61 16.42
N TYR A 8 -5.68 -9.48 15.65
CA TYR A 8 -6.04 -10.44 14.62
C TYR A 8 -4.94 -10.57 13.56
N VAL A 9 -4.49 -9.46 12.95
CA VAL A 9 -3.47 -9.54 11.88
C VAL A 9 -2.12 -10.06 12.39
N ARG A 10 -1.74 -9.77 13.64
CA ARG A 10 -0.53 -10.31 14.28
C ARG A 10 -0.60 -11.82 14.56
N SER A 11 -1.80 -12.39 14.63
CA SER A 11 -1.99 -13.83 14.86
C SER A 11 -1.90 -14.68 13.59
N LEU A 12 -1.82 -14.05 12.41
CA LEU A 12 -1.77 -14.75 11.12
C LEU A 12 -0.40 -15.40 10.92
N ASN A 13 -0.40 -16.67 10.50
CA ASN A 13 0.82 -17.46 10.25
C ASN A 13 1.15 -17.59 8.76
N GLY A 14 0.52 -16.79 7.90
CA GLY A 14 0.67 -16.86 6.46
C GLY A 14 -0.05 -15.73 5.74
N ILE A 15 0.07 -15.73 4.41
CA ILE A 15 -0.60 -14.75 3.55
C ILE A 15 -2.12 -14.91 3.64
N THR A 16 -2.84 -13.81 3.45
CA THR A 16 -4.30 -13.86 3.28
C THR A 16 -4.63 -14.24 1.84
N GLN A 17 -5.76 -14.92 1.65
CA GLN A 17 -6.24 -15.27 0.31
C GLN A 17 -6.73 -14.02 -0.45
N ASP A 18 -7.40 -13.12 0.29
CA ASP A 18 -8.03 -11.91 -0.23
C ASP A 18 -7.67 -10.70 0.63
N PHE A 19 -8.04 -9.50 0.17
CA PHE A 19 -7.92 -8.29 0.98
C PHE A 19 -8.90 -8.32 2.16
N LEU A 20 -8.41 -7.93 3.34
CA LEU A 20 -9.19 -7.94 4.57
C LEU A 20 -10.20 -6.78 4.67
N CYS A 21 -10.16 -5.82 3.76
CA CYS A 21 -11.13 -4.73 3.69
C CYS A 21 -11.43 -4.30 2.25
N PRO A 22 -12.65 -3.77 2.01
CA PRO A 22 -13.02 -3.16 0.74
C PRO A 22 -12.28 -1.82 0.55
N VAL A 23 -12.11 -1.39 -0.70
CA VAL A 23 -11.37 -0.15 -1.03
C VAL A 23 -12.05 1.10 -0.44
N ASN A 24 -13.37 1.08 -0.32
CA ASN A 24 -14.14 2.18 0.27
C ASN A 24 -13.97 2.33 1.80
N ALA A 25 -13.30 1.38 2.47
CA ALA A 25 -12.94 1.51 3.89
C ALA A 25 -11.88 2.60 4.13
N ASN A 26 -11.18 3.06 3.08
CA ASN A 26 -10.26 4.18 3.13
C ASN A 26 -11.00 5.53 3.19
N ILE A 27 -11.73 5.77 4.29
CA ILE A 27 -12.53 6.98 4.51
C ILE A 27 -11.67 8.26 4.66
N TYR A 28 -10.39 8.10 5.00
CA TYR A 28 -9.42 9.20 5.11
C TYR A 28 -8.78 9.58 3.78
N ASN A 29 -9.08 8.80 2.73
CA ASN A 29 -8.58 9.03 1.39
C ASN A 29 -7.04 9.10 1.36
N ILE A 30 -6.39 8.20 2.11
CA ILE A 30 -4.93 8.06 2.14
C ILE A 30 -4.48 7.58 0.76
N GLN A 31 -3.51 8.28 0.18
CA GLN A 31 -2.91 7.93 -1.11
C GLN A 31 -1.40 7.81 -0.98
N PHE A 32 -0.86 6.73 -1.56
CA PHE A 32 0.58 6.54 -1.72
C PHE A 32 1.06 7.33 -2.93
N LEU A 33 1.89 8.34 -2.74
CA LEU A 33 2.41 9.16 -3.84
C LEU A 33 3.76 8.66 -4.32
N LYS A 34 4.68 8.40 -3.38
CA LYS A 34 6.02 7.93 -3.71
C LYS A 34 6.47 6.89 -2.73
N PHE A 35 7.04 5.81 -3.23
CA PHE A 35 7.68 4.78 -2.42
C PHE A 35 9.07 4.48 -2.96
N ARG A 36 10.07 4.51 -2.09
CA ARG A 36 11.46 4.30 -2.43
C ARG A 36 12.11 3.32 -1.44
N ILE A 37 12.86 2.36 -1.97
CA ILE A 37 13.75 1.48 -1.22
C ILE A 37 15.19 1.78 -1.64
N ARG A 38 16.08 1.98 -0.67
CA ARG A 38 17.51 2.18 -0.90
C ARG A 38 18.35 1.28 -0.01
N ASP A 39 19.53 0.91 -0.49
CA ASP A 39 20.59 0.39 0.36
C ASP A 39 21.15 1.53 1.22
N MET A 40 21.22 1.33 2.54
CA MET A 40 21.72 2.35 3.46
C MET A 40 23.25 2.42 3.49
N ASP A 41 23.96 1.36 3.07
CA ASP A 41 25.43 1.33 3.08
C ASP A 41 25.98 2.06 1.83
N SER A 42 25.46 1.75 0.64
CA SER A 42 25.89 2.40 -0.62
C SER A 42 25.09 3.65 -1.01
N GLY A 43 23.89 3.82 -0.46
CA GLY A 43 22.95 4.86 -0.88
C GLY A 43 22.22 4.55 -2.20
N GLN A 44 22.47 3.40 -2.82
CA GLN A 44 21.84 3.00 -4.09
C GLN A 44 20.33 2.87 -3.94
N THR A 45 19.55 3.49 -4.85
CA THR A 45 18.12 3.23 -4.96
C THR A 45 17.88 1.88 -5.63
N LEU A 46 17.20 0.98 -4.93
CA LEU A 46 16.89 -0.38 -5.39
C LEU A 46 15.51 -0.45 -6.04
N PHE A 47 14.59 0.40 -5.57
CA PHE A 47 13.24 0.51 -6.08
C PHE A 47 12.73 1.93 -5.88
N GLU A 48 12.04 2.48 -6.87
CA GLU A 48 11.29 3.72 -6.73
C GLU A 48 10.06 3.67 -7.62
N VAL A 49 8.92 4.06 -7.07
CA VAL A 49 7.67 4.29 -7.80
C VAL A 49 7.06 5.60 -7.33
N GLU A 50 6.52 6.35 -8.28
CA GLU A 50 5.89 7.64 -8.05
C GLU A 50 4.59 7.72 -8.86
N ARG A 51 3.56 8.32 -8.27
CA ARG A 51 2.25 8.57 -8.88
C ARG A 51 1.98 10.07 -8.88
N ASP A 52 1.24 10.53 -9.87
CA ASP A 52 0.83 11.94 -9.93
C ASP A 52 -0.14 12.27 -8.79
N GLN A 53 0.03 13.43 -8.18
CA GLN A 53 -0.82 13.87 -7.05
C GLN A 53 -2.26 14.18 -7.48
N ASP A 54 -2.43 14.49 -8.76
CA ASP A 54 -3.72 14.76 -9.39
C ASP A 54 -4.42 13.47 -9.85
N GLU A 55 -3.78 12.29 -9.73
CA GLU A 55 -4.47 11.02 -9.94
C GLU A 55 -5.58 10.84 -8.89
N GLU A 56 -6.79 10.57 -9.37
CA GLU A 56 -7.91 10.30 -8.48
C GLU A 56 -7.59 9.08 -7.60
N PRO A 57 -7.88 9.13 -6.29
CA PRO A 57 -7.67 8.00 -5.41
C PRO A 57 -8.44 6.79 -5.93
N ILE A 58 -7.82 5.62 -5.85
CA ILE A 58 -8.43 4.33 -6.26
C ILE A 58 -9.85 4.19 -5.67
N GLY A 59 -10.07 4.60 -4.42
CA GLY A 59 -11.40 4.60 -3.78
C GLY A 59 -12.43 5.52 -4.42
N LYS A 60 -12.05 6.68 -4.98
CA LYS A 60 -12.97 7.55 -5.71
C LYS A 60 -13.19 7.12 -7.15
N ILE A 61 -12.16 6.63 -7.84
CA ILE A 61 -12.30 6.04 -9.19
C ILE A 61 -13.33 4.89 -9.13
N ILE A 62 -13.22 4.03 -8.11
CA ILE A 62 -14.12 2.91 -7.86
C ILE A 62 -15.55 3.36 -7.52
N ASN A 63 -15.72 4.49 -6.82
CA ASN A 63 -17.05 5.01 -6.46
C ASN A 63 -17.73 5.81 -7.60
N GLN A 64 -16.96 6.44 -8.49
CA GLN A 64 -17.48 7.28 -9.59
C GLN A 64 -17.82 6.47 -10.85
N THR A 65 -17.06 5.40 -11.12
CA THR A 65 -17.51 4.38 -12.07
C THR A 65 -18.55 3.53 -11.36
N GLN A 66 -19.77 3.41 -11.91
CA GLN A 66 -20.83 2.58 -11.32
C GLN A 66 -20.43 1.09 -11.35
N GLN A 67 -19.56 0.68 -10.42
CA GLN A 67 -19.05 -0.67 -10.22
C GLN A 67 -20.05 -1.55 -9.46
N GLU A 68 -21.27 -1.70 -9.96
CA GLU A 68 -21.93 -2.99 -9.78
C GLU A 68 -21.38 -4.04 -10.78
N ASN A 69 -20.54 -3.61 -11.75
CA ASN A 69 -20.14 -4.44 -12.90
C ASN A 69 -18.62 -4.62 -13.12
N LEU A 70 -17.72 -4.05 -12.30
CA LEU A 70 -16.29 -4.37 -12.42
C LEU A 70 -15.94 -5.55 -11.51
N PRO A 71 -15.40 -6.65 -12.07
CA PRO A 71 -15.08 -7.82 -11.28
C PRO A 71 -14.11 -7.51 -10.14
N PRO A 72 -14.28 -8.12 -8.95
CA PRO A 72 -13.41 -7.92 -7.78
C PRO A 72 -11.91 -8.05 -8.08
N GLU A 73 -11.53 -8.90 -9.04
CA GLU A 73 -10.13 -9.07 -9.45
C GLU A 73 -9.44 -7.77 -9.91
N TYR A 74 -10.15 -6.84 -10.57
CA TYR A 74 -9.54 -5.60 -11.06
C TYR A 74 -9.29 -4.57 -9.95
N GLN A 75 -10.09 -4.60 -8.87
CA GLN A 75 -9.85 -3.75 -7.69
C GLN A 75 -8.60 -4.20 -6.91
N ASP A 76 -8.32 -5.50 -6.98
CA ASP A 76 -7.19 -6.13 -6.30
C ASP A 76 -5.86 -5.84 -6.99
N GLU A 77 -5.84 -5.81 -8.33
CA GLU A 77 -4.63 -5.51 -9.10
C GLU A 77 -4.07 -4.12 -8.80
N ALA A 78 -4.94 -3.10 -8.68
CA ALA A 78 -4.53 -1.73 -8.34
C ALA A 78 -3.93 -1.59 -6.92
N ARG A 79 -4.12 -2.60 -6.06
CA ARG A 79 -3.60 -2.67 -4.68
C ARG A 79 -2.37 -3.57 -4.54
N ARG A 80 -1.87 -4.15 -5.64
CA ARG A 80 -0.73 -5.08 -5.65
C ARG A 80 0.49 -4.43 -6.30
N ILE A 81 1.67 -4.71 -5.76
CA ILE A 81 2.97 -4.33 -6.36
C ILE A 81 3.81 -5.60 -6.53
N LYS A 82 4.44 -5.75 -7.68
CA LYS A 82 5.36 -6.86 -7.97
C LYS A 82 6.80 -6.35 -8.03
N TYR A 83 7.58 -6.70 -7.01
CA TYR A 83 9.01 -6.38 -6.95
C TYR A 83 9.85 -7.34 -7.79
N HIS A 84 10.88 -6.81 -8.43
CA HIS A 84 11.87 -7.59 -9.19
C HIS A 84 13.27 -7.26 -8.66
N PHE A 85 13.71 -8.02 -7.66
CA PHE A 85 15.03 -7.85 -7.04
C PHE A 85 15.99 -8.93 -7.49
N GLY A 86 17.26 -8.55 -7.69
CA GLY A 86 18.34 -9.50 -7.90
C GLY A 86 18.73 -10.22 -6.61
N PRO A 87 19.45 -11.36 -6.68
CA PRO A 87 19.89 -12.12 -5.51
C PRO A 87 20.68 -11.28 -4.49
N GLN A 88 21.42 -10.27 -4.96
CA GLN A 88 22.21 -9.37 -4.12
C GLN A 88 21.36 -8.60 -3.10
N PHE A 89 20.04 -8.45 -3.35
CA PHE A 89 19.14 -7.80 -2.40
C PHE A 89 19.12 -8.51 -1.04
N PHE A 90 19.27 -9.84 -1.01
CA PHE A 90 19.28 -10.62 0.22
C PHE A 90 20.62 -10.53 0.99
N GLU A 91 21.64 -9.94 0.37
CA GLU A 91 22.96 -9.72 0.98
C GLU A 91 23.05 -8.36 1.70
N LEU A 92 22.06 -7.48 1.51
CA LEU A 92 22.02 -6.16 2.11
C LEU A 92 21.81 -6.25 3.62
N LYS A 93 22.61 -5.47 4.36
CA LYS A 93 22.49 -5.40 5.83
C LYS A 93 21.31 -4.55 6.28
N THR A 94 21.15 -3.39 5.64
CA THR A 94 20.14 -2.40 6.02
C THR A 94 19.57 -1.73 4.78
N VAL A 95 18.24 -1.75 4.67
CA VAL A 95 17.51 -0.98 3.65
C VAL A 95 16.75 0.17 4.29
N GLY A 96 16.68 1.29 3.58
CA GLY A 96 15.84 2.43 3.93
C GLY A 96 14.58 2.40 3.08
N ALA A 97 13.42 2.43 3.71
CA ALA A 97 12.13 2.58 3.06
C ALA A 97 11.60 4.01 3.31
N GLN A 98 11.34 4.75 2.24
CA GLN A 98 10.75 6.09 2.32
C GLN A 98 9.40 6.09 1.62
N LEU A 99 8.41 6.69 2.29
CA LEU A 99 7.05 6.78 1.78
C LEU A 99 6.54 8.22 1.86
N ILE A 100 5.96 8.70 0.77
CA ILE A 100 5.24 9.97 0.69
C ILE A 100 3.76 9.65 0.52
N LEU A 101 2.94 10.20 1.40
CA LEU A 101 1.50 9.98 1.46
C LEU A 101 0.77 11.31 1.32
N LEU A 102 -0.40 11.30 0.66
CA LEU A 102 -1.40 12.36 0.75
C LEU A 102 -2.56 11.88 1.64
N SER A 103 -3.08 12.78 2.47
CA SER A 103 -4.28 12.55 3.30
C SER A 103 -5.13 13.80 3.30
N ARG A 104 -6.47 13.65 3.38
CA ARG A 104 -7.41 14.77 3.24
C ARG A 104 -7.57 15.61 4.52
N GLU A 105 -7.05 15.20 5.68
CA GLU A 105 -7.13 15.98 6.93
C GLU A 105 -6.02 15.67 7.95
N SER A 106 -5.67 16.70 8.73
CA SER A 106 -4.68 16.72 9.82
C SER A 106 -5.28 16.27 11.16
N ALA A 107 -5.85 15.07 11.21
CA ALA A 107 -6.17 14.41 12.48
C ALA A 107 -4.92 13.66 12.96
N SER A 108 -4.57 13.81 14.24
CA SER A 108 -3.51 13.05 14.91
C SER A 108 -3.85 11.56 14.85
N GLN A 109 -3.40 10.88 13.79
CA GLN A 109 -3.56 9.45 13.60
C GLN A 109 -2.28 8.74 14.00
N GLU A 110 -2.44 7.69 14.79
CA GLU A 110 -1.36 6.75 15.05
C GLU A 110 -1.20 5.84 13.83
N PHE A 111 -0.31 6.25 12.92
CA PHE A 111 0.16 5.39 11.84
C PHE A 111 1.08 4.33 12.42
N HIS A 112 0.66 3.08 12.32
CA HIS A 112 1.47 1.94 12.71
C HIS A 112 2.15 1.37 11.48
N ASN A 113 3.48 1.50 11.41
CA ASN A 113 4.32 0.74 10.49
C ASN A 113 4.75 -0.52 11.26
N TYR A 114 4.22 -1.68 10.89
CA TYR A 114 4.65 -2.98 11.44
C TYR A 114 5.68 -3.62 10.51
#